data_AF-A0A1Y2MH21-F1
#
_entry.id   AF-A0A1Y2MH21-F1
#
_cell.length_a   1.000
_cell.length_b   1.000
_cell.length_c   1.000
_cell.angle_alpha   90.00
_cell.angle_beta   90.00
_cell.angle_gamma   90.00
#
_symmetry.space_group_name_H-M   'P 1'
#
loop_
_entity.id
_entity.type
_entity.pdbx_description
1 polymer ?
#
loop_
_entity_poly.entity_id
_entity_poly.type
_entity_poly.pdbx_seq_one_letter_code
_entity_poly.pdbx_strand_id
1 'polypeptide(L)'
;MNMACWTRREVVQQANDSRSLYLASPTWFYSQYKRRPFAATAETFLAQVFFCQQVTYMRDPRIIFWTLKISKMDTSAGIATWLSFGVTAVGLGGLLSQASAINDKLDPFHSHRTPTYLGFWYGHQNKSSWWRVAKPPLYGPVLVVNLEHGFCGRQAVHLTRLPLFTPPGQAGWAVILTIFHTEGLHSLRSTSTSIVEAEKATECVHNREVEITKDSPYEARDRRTQWKFLERMQLVRYQTHACVSISRTSLMTMMVLTNARAAFSYSDAAGFRAGYASYNGQWYITWPIGQAAVVQFSPHDSHKKNTDVYPPSFTQRTDRCAQMVAGVIADPSGMQVAFCGRKPPGTYVLEYVVKGFPGAHGSRHLYNMLGGKVYEVDYIFARDSGPFNYVNGDYLQLKVPSKDSLDETTLLAPKREQEAIAQALDCLPWNHLSWSIHRGMRDILLAYSKPTMDRFRSQLAALLKQTVSSQPHLLERKGWESNFVRKSMGEMAASAVLLGKGNSGDLVRVVTDIIHALVDDWSMDQLDEVSFWRLPDEDKKFDLVGAVALTKVFIVEWSNEFDYQMYHDLPINLMFA
;
A
#
# COMPACT_ATOMS: atom_id res chain seq x y z
N MET A 1 1.57 37.54 -40.27
CA MET A 1 3.00 37.18 -40.43
C MET A 1 3.07 35.66 -40.35
N ASN A 2 3.41 35.03 -41.48
CA ASN A 2 3.26 33.60 -41.78
C ASN A 2 4.32 32.71 -41.11
N MET A 3 3.95 31.47 -40.76
CA MET A 3 4.63 30.19 -41.09
C MET A 3 3.96 29.05 -40.27
N ALA A 4 3.12 28.19 -40.88
CA ALA A 4 3.45 26.93 -41.60
C ALA A 4 3.87 25.80 -40.63
N CYS A 5 3.00 24.85 -40.23
CA CYS A 5 2.47 23.69 -40.97
C CYS A 5 3.55 22.70 -41.43
N TRP A 6 3.64 21.54 -40.77
CA TRP A 6 4.24 20.31 -41.32
C TRP A 6 3.40 19.09 -40.93
N THR A 7 2.86 18.41 -41.95
CA THR A 7 2.32 17.04 -41.91
C THR A 7 2.83 16.27 -43.13
N ARG A 8 3.25 15.00 -42.92
CA ARG A 8 3.34 13.86 -43.87
C ARG A 8 3.82 12.63 -43.06
N ARG A 9 3.15 11.46 -42.93
CA ARG A 9 2.69 10.41 -43.89
C ARG A 9 3.81 9.99 -44.86
N GLU A 10 4.23 8.74 -45.06
CA GLU A 10 3.73 7.35 -44.92
C GLU A 10 4.97 6.40 -44.78
N VAL A 11 4.89 5.11 -44.37
CA VAL A 11 4.68 3.92 -45.23
C VAL A 11 4.55 2.62 -44.39
N VAL A 12 3.41 1.90 -44.56
CA VAL A 12 3.15 0.44 -44.80
C VAL A 12 3.96 -0.60 -43.99
N GLN A 13 3.39 -1.41 -43.08
CA GLN A 13 2.43 -2.55 -43.17
C GLN A 13 3.03 -3.88 -43.65
N GLN A 14 3.06 -4.88 -42.76
CA GLN A 14 2.99 -6.29 -43.15
C GLN A 14 2.32 -7.11 -42.03
N ALA A 15 1.31 -7.88 -42.43
CA ALA A 15 0.48 -8.73 -41.59
C ALA A 15 0.63 -10.19 -42.03
N ASN A 16 0.39 -11.09 -41.05
CA ASN A 16 -0.15 -12.45 -41.13
C ASN A 16 0.50 -13.51 -42.03
N ASP A 17 0.90 -14.61 -41.39
CA ASP A 17 0.27 -15.95 -41.48
C ASP A 17 1.16 -16.98 -40.75
N SER A 18 0.76 -18.12 -40.20
CA SER A 18 -0.42 -18.70 -39.54
C SER A 18 -0.14 -20.23 -39.42
N ARG A 19 -0.84 -20.93 -38.51
CA ARG A 19 -0.93 -22.41 -38.31
C ARG A 19 0.11 -23.05 -37.38
N SER A 20 -0.21 -23.51 -36.16
CA SER A 20 -1.16 -24.55 -35.68
C SER A 20 -0.77 -25.99 -36.02
N LEU A 21 -0.32 -26.77 -35.02
CA LEU A 21 -0.50 -28.23 -34.96
C LEU A 21 -0.28 -28.82 -33.55
N TYR A 22 -1.40 -29.25 -32.95
CA TYR A 22 -1.69 -30.46 -32.18
C TYR A 22 -0.72 -31.07 -31.13
N LEU A 23 -1.24 -31.11 -29.89
CA LEU A 23 -1.43 -32.29 -29.01
C LEU A 23 -0.71 -33.60 -29.36
N ALA A 24 0.08 -34.13 -28.41
CA ALA A 24 -0.11 -35.47 -27.82
C ALA A 24 0.95 -35.78 -26.75
N SER A 25 0.50 -36.00 -25.51
CA SER A 25 1.09 -36.97 -24.58
C SER A 25 0.48 -38.35 -24.88
N PRO A 26 1.20 -39.47 -24.68
CA PRO A 26 0.95 -40.24 -23.44
C PRO A 26 2.17 -41.04 -22.89
N THR A 27 2.31 -40.91 -21.57
CA THR A 27 2.40 -41.99 -20.56
C THR A 27 2.57 -43.48 -20.92
N TRP A 28 3.48 -44.12 -20.14
CA TRP A 28 3.58 -45.52 -19.65
C TRP A 28 4.55 -46.51 -20.34
N PHE A 29 5.56 -46.98 -19.59
CA PHE A 29 5.58 -48.36 -19.05
C PHE A 29 6.61 -48.55 -17.92
N TYR A 30 6.19 -49.38 -16.96
CA TYR A 30 6.85 -49.85 -15.74
C TYR A 30 7.92 -50.92 -16.06
N SER A 31 9.00 -51.02 -15.27
CA SER A 31 9.17 -52.05 -14.23
C SER A 31 10.63 -52.43 -13.90
N GLN A 32 10.87 -52.61 -12.59
CA GLN A 32 11.80 -53.53 -11.91
C GLN A 32 13.31 -53.25 -11.97
N TYR A 33 13.89 -52.83 -10.84
CA TYR A 33 14.70 -53.73 -10.01
C TYR A 33 14.84 -53.21 -8.56
N LYS A 34 14.86 -54.18 -7.64
CA LYS A 34 14.76 -54.07 -6.18
C LYS A 34 16.01 -53.48 -5.49
N ARG A 35 15.72 -52.86 -4.34
CA ARG A 35 16.58 -52.36 -3.24
C ARG A 35 17.68 -53.32 -2.76
N ARG A 36 18.85 -52.78 -2.38
CA ARG A 36 19.32 -52.61 -0.96
C ARG A 36 20.70 -51.89 -0.89
N PRO A 37 21.11 -51.38 0.29
CA PRO A 37 21.78 -50.09 0.44
C PRO A 37 23.30 -50.19 0.55
N PHE A 38 24.02 -49.15 0.15
CA PHE A 38 25.38 -48.89 0.60
C PHE A 38 25.46 -47.50 1.20
N ALA A 39 25.86 -47.46 2.47
CA ALA A 39 26.35 -46.27 3.12
C ALA A 39 27.59 -45.78 2.36
N ALA A 40 27.49 -44.61 1.75
CA ALA A 40 28.63 -43.90 1.17
C ALA A 40 28.93 -42.70 2.04
N THR A 41 30.09 -42.75 2.69
CA THR A 41 30.75 -41.65 3.37
C THR A 41 31.05 -40.52 2.38
N ALA A 42 31.14 -39.29 2.90
CA ALA A 42 31.14 -38.01 2.18
C ALA A 42 32.25 -37.79 1.12
N GLU A 43 33.12 -38.75 0.87
CA GLU A 43 34.23 -38.63 -0.09
C GLU A 43 33.86 -39.03 -1.52
N THR A 44 32.80 -39.82 -1.74
CA THR A 44 32.45 -40.33 -3.08
C THR A 44 31.64 -39.33 -3.93
N PHE A 45 31.07 -38.28 -3.34
CA PHE A 45 30.22 -37.32 -4.07
C PHE A 45 31.02 -36.23 -4.81
N LEU A 46 32.24 -35.93 -4.36
CA LEU A 46 33.09 -34.89 -4.97
C LEU A 46 33.72 -35.32 -6.30
N ALA A 47 33.91 -36.62 -6.53
CA ALA A 47 34.52 -37.11 -7.77
C ALA A 47 33.52 -37.21 -8.95
N GLN A 48 32.22 -37.42 -8.68
CA GLN A 48 31.22 -37.66 -9.73
C GLN A 48 30.67 -36.37 -10.38
N VAL A 49 30.75 -35.22 -9.70
CA VAL A 49 30.29 -33.94 -10.27
C VAL A 49 31.32 -33.33 -11.22
N PHE A 50 32.62 -33.59 -11.05
CA PHE A 50 33.67 -33.03 -11.90
C PHE A 50 33.88 -33.76 -13.23
N PHE A 51 33.47 -35.03 -13.35
CA PHE A 51 33.71 -35.82 -14.57
C PHE A 51 32.63 -35.65 -15.66
N CYS A 52 31.49 -35.04 -15.37
CA CYS A 52 30.36 -34.98 -16.31
C CYS A 52 30.26 -33.66 -17.12
N GLN A 53 31.22 -32.73 -16.99
CA GLN A 53 31.15 -31.43 -17.68
C GLN A 53 32.27 -31.16 -18.70
N GLN A 54 33.11 -32.15 -19.02
CA GLN A 54 34.15 -32.02 -20.05
C GLN A 54 33.89 -32.83 -21.33
N VAL A 55 32.68 -33.33 -21.57
CA VAL A 55 32.29 -33.98 -22.83
C VAL A 55 31.18 -33.20 -23.50
N THR A 56 31.44 -31.96 -23.90
CA THR A 56 30.61 -31.31 -24.93
C THR A 56 31.37 -30.31 -25.79
N TYR A 57 32.64 -30.57 -26.13
CA TYR A 57 33.30 -29.89 -27.25
C TYR A 57 34.47 -30.74 -27.74
N MET A 58 34.23 -31.53 -28.80
CA MET A 58 35.11 -31.69 -29.96
C MET A 58 34.59 -32.82 -30.86
N ARG A 59 34.21 -32.44 -32.09
CA ARG A 59 33.95 -33.32 -33.24
C ARG A 59 35.28 -33.54 -33.97
N ASP A 60 35.91 -34.71 -33.82
CA ASP A 60 36.75 -35.35 -34.86
C ASP A 60 37.15 -36.78 -34.40
N PRO A 61 36.83 -37.87 -35.13
CA PRO A 61 37.05 -39.23 -34.66
C PRO A 61 38.37 -39.80 -35.19
N ARG A 62 39.52 -39.36 -34.67
CA ARG A 62 40.81 -40.05 -34.85
C ARG A 62 41.73 -39.83 -33.65
N ILE A 63 41.47 -40.50 -32.53
CA ILE A 63 42.48 -40.67 -31.49
C ILE A 63 42.54 -42.14 -31.08
N ILE A 64 43.77 -42.61 -31.16
CA ILE A 64 44.28 -43.97 -31.05
C ILE A 64 44.01 -44.55 -29.65
N PHE A 65 43.63 -45.84 -29.64
CA PHE A 65 43.56 -46.69 -28.47
C PHE A 65 44.85 -46.61 -27.65
N TRP A 66 44.79 -46.08 -26.43
CA TRP A 66 45.78 -46.37 -25.39
C TRP A 66 45.28 -47.54 -24.54
N THR A 67 45.76 -48.72 -24.88
CA THR A 67 45.65 -49.92 -24.04
C THR A 67 46.40 -49.67 -22.74
N LEU A 68 45.69 -49.69 -21.61
CA LEU A 68 46.28 -49.55 -20.27
C LEU A 68 47.12 -50.79 -19.94
N LYS A 69 48.37 -50.80 -20.38
CA LYS A 69 49.37 -51.76 -19.92
C LYS A 69 49.76 -51.32 -18.51
N ILE A 70 49.28 -52.02 -17.48
CA ILE A 70 49.78 -51.88 -16.11
C ILE A 70 51.20 -52.49 -16.07
N SER A 71 52.14 -51.78 -16.69
CA SER A 71 53.52 -51.73 -16.25
C SER A 71 53.49 -51.02 -14.90
N LYS A 72 54.21 -51.55 -13.89
CA LYS A 72 54.41 -50.95 -12.56
C LYS A 72 54.22 -49.44 -12.63
N MET A 73 53.03 -48.97 -12.23
CA MET A 73 52.81 -47.56 -12.01
C MET A 73 53.69 -47.27 -10.81
N ASP A 74 54.77 -46.53 -11.01
CA ASP A 74 55.51 -45.94 -9.91
C ASP A 74 54.47 -45.25 -9.04
N THR A 75 54.25 -45.77 -7.85
CA THR A 75 53.31 -45.22 -6.88
C THR A 75 53.64 -43.75 -6.64
N SER A 76 54.91 -43.35 -6.80
CA SER A 76 55.36 -41.96 -6.81
C SER A 76 54.80 -41.12 -7.97
N ALA A 77 54.64 -41.64 -9.19
CA ALA A 77 54.11 -40.91 -10.35
C ALA A 77 52.59 -40.72 -10.26
N GLY A 78 51.87 -41.72 -9.75
CA GLY A 78 50.44 -41.60 -9.45
C GLY A 78 50.17 -40.61 -8.31
N ILE A 79 50.96 -40.68 -7.24
CA ILE A 79 50.91 -39.74 -6.11
C ILE A 79 51.29 -38.32 -6.58
N ALA A 80 52.33 -38.17 -7.41
CA ALA A 80 52.74 -36.88 -7.94
C ALA A 80 51.64 -36.25 -8.82
N THR A 81 50.95 -37.03 -9.66
CA THR A 81 49.85 -36.53 -10.49
C THR A 81 48.66 -36.07 -9.63
N TRP A 82 48.31 -36.82 -8.58
CA TRP A 82 47.27 -36.44 -7.63
C TRP A 82 47.67 -35.24 -6.77
N LEU A 83 48.94 -35.13 -6.36
CA LEU A 83 49.47 -33.97 -5.65
C LEU A 83 49.49 -32.74 -6.56
N SER A 84 49.91 -32.85 -7.82
CA SER A 84 49.86 -31.76 -8.79
C SER A 84 48.42 -31.31 -9.07
N PHE A 85 47.48 -32.25 -9.17
CA PHE A 85 46.05 -31.93 -9.29
C PHE A 85 45.52 -31.23 -8.03
N GLY A 86 45.85 -31.74 -6.84
CA GLY A 86 45.47 -31.14 -5.56
C GLY A 86 46.05 -29.73 -5.39
N VAL A 87 47.33 -29.53 -5.69
CA VAL A 87 48.00 -28.23 -5.64
C VAL A 87 47.38 -27.25 -6.65
N THR A 88 47.05 -27.71 -7.86
CA THR A 88 46.41 -26.87 -8.88
C THR A 88 44.97 -26.51 -8.50
N ALA A 89 44.20 -27.45 -7.94
CA ALA A 89 42.84 -27.22 -7.46
C ALA A 89 42.81 -26.27 -6.25
N VAL A 90 43.75 -26.42 -5.31
CA VAL A 90 43.90 -25.50 -4.17
C VAL A 90 44.37 -24.12 -4.64
N GLY A 91 45.31 -24.04 -5.59
CA GLY A 91 45.77 -22.79 -6.18
C GLY A 91 44.67 -22.03 -6.92
N LEU A 92 43.89 -22.72 -7.77
CA LEU A 92 42.72 -22.17 -8.46
C LEU A 92 41.62 -21.76 -7.47
N GLY A 93 41.36 -22.58 -6.45
CA GLY A 93 40.41 -22.25 -5.38
C GLY A 93 40.83 -21.01 -4.60
N GLY A 94 42.12 -20.84 -4.33
CA GLY A 94 42.69 -19.65 -3.70
C GLY A 94 42.53 -18.39 -4.55
N LEU A 95 42.81 -18.48 -5.85
CA LEU A 95 42.62 -17.37 -6.80
C LEU A 95 41.15 -16.99 -6.96
N LEU A 96 40.24 -17.98 -7.05
CA LEU A 96 38.80 -17.73 -7.10
C LEU A 96 38.28 -17.09 -5.81
N SER A 97 38.80 -17.50 -4.65
CA SER A 97 38.47 -16.89 -3.36
C SER A 97 38.93 -15.44 -3.26
N GLN A 98 40.17 -15.14 -3.68
CA GLN A 98 40.69 -13.77 -3.71
C GLN A 98 39.95 -12.89 -4.71
N ALA A 99 39.65 -13.40 -5.91
CA ALA A 99 38.85 -12.70 -6.91
C ALA A 99 37.44 -12.40 -6.39
N SER A 100 36.81 -13.36 -5.69
CA SER A 100 35.51 -13.16 -5.04
C SER A 100 35.58 -12.10 -3.94
N ALA A 101 36.64 -12.06 -3.14
CA ALA A 101 36.82 -11.07 -2.07
C ALA A 101 37.05 -9.65 -2.61
N ILE A 102 37.81 -9.53 -3.70
CA ILE A 102 38.02 -8.25 -4.39
C ILE A 102 36.69 -7.79 -5.03
N ASN A 103 36.00 -8.68 -5.72
CA ASN A 103 34.70 -8.37 -6.32
C ASN A 103 33.66 -7.99 -5.26
N ASP A 104 33.74 -8.56 -4.05
CA ASP A 104 32.88 -8.15 -2.93
C ASP A 104 33.13 -6.71 -2.48
N LYS A 105 34.40 -6.29 -2.38
CA LYS A 105 34.76 -4.91 -2.03
C LYS A 105 34.42 -3.90 -3.13
N LEU A 106 34.38 -4.34 -4.38
CA LEU A 106 34.02 -3.51 -5.54
C LEU A 106 32.52 -3.45 -5.81
N ASP A 107 31.70 -4.29 -5.15
CA ASP A 107 30.25 -4.28 -5.32
C ASP A 107 29.65 -2.97 -4.77
N PRO A 108 29.00 -2.14 -5.60
CA PRO A 108 28.38 -0.91 -5.13
C PRO A 108 27.30 -1.12 -4.07
N PHE A 109 26.75 -2.33 -3.95
CA PHE A 109 25.74 -2.69 -2.95
C PHE A 109 26.29 -3.51 -1.78
N HIS A 110 27.62 -3.58 -1.60
CA HIS A 110 28.24 -4.39 -0.54
C HIS A 110 27.59 -4.19 0.83
N SER A 111 27.41 -2.95 1.27
CA SER A 111 26.78 -2.60 2.56
C SER A 111 25.27 -2.88 2.63
N HIS A 112 24.60 -2.98 1.49
CA HIS A 112 23.15 -3.19 1.40
C HIS A 112 22.75 -4.66 1.39
N ARG A 113 23.69 -5.59 1.14
CA ARG A 113 23.44 -7.04 1.07
C ARG A 113 23.40 -7.71 2.45
N THR A 114 22.75 -7.07 3.42
CA THR A 114 22.62 -7.59 4.78
C THR A 114 21.16 -7.86 5.13
N PRO A 115 20.86 -8.84 5.98
CA PRO A 115 19.53 -9.02 6.56
C PRO A 115 19.06 -7.77 7.30
N THR A 116 19.97 -6.99 7.87
CA THR A 116 19.67 -5.73 8.57
C THR A 116 19.14 -4.67 7.61
N TYR A 117 19.75 -4.51 6.43
CA TYR A 117 19.35 -3.48 5.47
C TYR A 117 18.10 -3.89 4.67
N LEU A 118 18.04 -5.14 4.18
CA LEU A 118 16.93 -5.61 3.33
C LEU A 118 15.75 -6.18 4.12
N GLY A 119 15.93 -6.46 5.42
CA GLY A 119 14.89 -7.06 6.24
C GLY A 119 14.42 -8.39 5.66
N PHE A 120 13.10 -8.57 5.58
CA PHE A 120 12.48 -9.78 5.03
C PHE A 120 12.78 -9.99 3.53
N TRP A 121 13.17 -8.95 2.79
CA TRP A 121 13.56 -9.06 1.38
C TRP A 121 14.94 -9.67 1.16
N TYR A 122 15.75 -9.85 2.22
CA TYR A 122 17.04 -10.53 2.11
C TYR A 122 16.90 -11.95 1.55
N GLY A 123 15.88 -12.69 2.00
CA GLY A 123 15.61 -14.05 1.52
C GLY A 123 15.14 -14.13 0.06
N HIS A 124 14.77 -13.00 -0.54
CA HIS A 124 14.28 -12.89 -1.92
C HIS A 124 15.40 -12.55 -2.91
N GLN A 125 16.62 -12.30 -2.42
CA GLN A 125 17.78 -12.06 -3.26
C GLN A 125 18.29 -13.36 -3.88
N ASN A 126 18.81 -13.25 -5.11
CA ASN A 126 19.48 -14.38 -5.74
C ASN A 126 20.74 -14.72 -4.95
N LYS A 127 20.86 -15.98 -4.52
CA LYS A 127 22.03 -16.45 -3.78
C LYS A 127 23.24 -16.54 -4.71
N SER A 128 24.38 -16.02 -4.25
CA SER A 128 25.64 -16.20 -4.97
C SER A 128 26.13 -17.63 -4.80
N SER A 129 26.56 -18.25 -5.90
CA SER A 129 27.26 -19.53 -5.87
C SER A 129 28.75 -19.31 -5.58
N TRP A 130 29.42 -20.29 -4.96
CA TRP A 130 30.83 -20.18 -4.60
C TRP A 130 31.79 -20.06 -5.80
N TRP A 131 31.36 -20.49 -6.99
CA TRP A 131 32.14 -20.45 -8.24
C TRP A 131 31.85 -19.22 -9.12
N ARG A 132 30.95 -18.32 -8.71
CA ARG A 132 30.66 -17.11 -9.50
C ARG A 132 31.61 -15.99 -9.11
N VAL A 133 32.33 -15.48 -10.11
CA VAL A 133 33.24 -14.33 -9.95
C VAL A 133 32.47 -13.03 -9.73
N ALA A 134 31.27 -12.88 -10.31
CA ALA A 134 30.42 -11.70 -10.17
C ALA A 134 29.21 -11.96 -9.25
N LYS A 135 28.91 -11.00 -8.37
CA LYS A 135 27.72 -11.05 -7.52
C LYS A 135 26.47 -10.79 -8.35
N PRO A 136 25.37 -11.53 -8.12
CA PRO A 136 24.10 -11.25 -8.79
C PRO A 136 23.61 -9.84 -8.39
N PRO A 137 22.97 -9.08 -9.29
CA PRO A 137 22.41 -7.77 -8.95
C PRO A 137 21.43 -7.87 -7.78
N LEU A 138 21.29 -6.76 -7.04
CA LEU A 138 20.31 -6.66 -5.95
C LEU A 138 18.94 -6.31 -6.52
N TYR A 139 17.90 -6.96 -6.03
CA TYR A 139 16.53 -6.78 -6.51
C TYR A 139 15.59 -6.26 -5.43
N GLY A 140 14.67 -5.38 -5.81
CA GLY A 140 13.61 -4.85 -4.95
C GLY A 140 12.22 -5.06 -5.58
N PRO A 141 11.15 -4.77 -4.83
CA PRO A 141 9.79 -4.88 -5.30
C PRO A 141 9.43 -3.82 -6.33
N VAL A 142 8.51 -4.16 -7.24
CA VAL A 142 7.82 -3.19 -8.09
C VAL A 142 6.57 -2.68 -7.37
N LEU A 143 6.52 -1.38 -7.06
CA LEU A 143 5.40 -0.73 -6.37
C LEU A 143 4.54 0.06 -7.37
N VAL A 144 3.38 -0.50 -7.72
CA VAL A 144 2.47 0.05 -8.73
C VAL A 144 1.07 0.21 -8.19
N VAL A 145 0.32 1.13 -8.79
CA VAL A 145 -1.07 1.39 -8.42
C VAL A 145 -1.91 1.85 -9.60
N ASN A 146 -3.13 1.33 -9.66
CA ASN A 146 -4.23 1.85 -10.46
C ASN A 146 -5.57 1.42 -9.82
N LEU A 147 -6.70 1.93 -10.30
CA LEU A 147 -8.04 1.68 -9.79
C LEU A 147 -8.52 0.25 -10.10
N GLU A 148 -8.04 -0.36 -11.19
CA GLU A 148 -8.48 -1.69 -11.63
C GLU A 148 -7.84 -2.84 -10.82
N HIS A 149 -6.59 -2.66 -10.40
CA HIS A 149 -5.79 -3.66 -9.69
C HIS A 149 -5.40 -3.21 -8.29
N GLY A 150 -5.69 -1.98 -7.90
CA GLY A 150 -5.34 -1.42 -6.59
C GLY A 150 -3.83 -1.25 -6.38
N PHE A 151 -3.41 -1.22 -5.12
CA PHE A 151 -2.00 -1.07 -4.74
C PHE A 151 -1.32 -2.43 -4.76
N CYS A 152 -0.30 -2.58 -5.61
CA CYS A 152 0.46 -3.82 -5.78
C CYS A 152 -0.45 -5.06 -6.04
N GLY A 153 -1.51 -4.87 -6.83
CA GLY A 153 -2.47 -5.94 -7.16
C GLY A 153 -3.55 -6.19 -6.10
N ARG A 154 -3.68 -5.32 -5.10
CA ARG A 154 -4.67 -5.43 -4.02
C ARG A 154 -5.59 -4.21 -3.95
N GLN A 155 -6.90 -4.46 -4.07
CA GLN A 155 -7.93 -3.41 -3.94
C GLN A 155 -8.04 -2.88 -2.52
N ALA A 156 -7.87 -3.74 -1.52
CA ALA A 156 -7.76 -3.38 -0.12
C ALA A 156 -6.42 -3.84 0.46
N VAL A 157 -5.85 -3.01 1.33
CA VAL A 157 -4.65 -3.30 2.10
C VAL A 157 -4.92 -3.04 3.58
N HIS A 158 -4.14 -3.65 4.46
CA HIS A 158 -4.20 -3.40 5.89
C HIS A 158 -2.97 -2.61 6.32
N LEU A 159 -3.17 -1.51 7.03
CA LEU A 159 -2.09 -0.64 7.48
C LEU A 159 -1.85 -0.80 8.97
N THR A 160 -0.59 -0.81 9.39
CA THR A 160 -0.19 -0.95 10.80
C THR A 160 0.63 0.24 11.24
N ARG A 161 0.39 0.80 12.43
CA ARG A 161 1.09 2.02 12.90
C ARG A 161 2.60 1.85 12.95
N LEU A 162 3.03 0.68 13.39
CA LEU A 162 4.43 0.32 13.52
C LEU A 162 4.78 -0.79 12.52
N PRO A 163 6.06 -0.84 12.07
CA PRO A 163 6.63 -2.01 11.41
C PRO A 163 6.47 -3.26 12.28
N LEU A 164 5.77 -4.28 11.78
CA LEU A 164 5.48 -5.48 12.59
C LEU A 164 6.44 -6.63 12.35
N PHE A 165 7.29 -6.54 11.33
CA PHE A 165 8.30 -7.55 11.02
C PHE A 165 9.66 -7.14 11.56
N THR A 166 10.35 -8.07 12.21
CA THR A 166 11.71 -7.87 12.72
C THR A 166 12.71 -8.80 12.03
N PRO A 167 13.82 -8.28 11.48
CA PRO A 167 14.07 -6.86 11.22
C PRO A 167 13.23 -6.36 10.03
N PRO A 168 12.70 -5.11 10.07
CA PRO A 168 11.90 -4.56 8.97
C PRO A 168 12.76 -4.22 7.74
N GLY A 169 14.08 -4.12 7.93
CA GLY A 169 15.00 -3.53 6.96
C GLY A 169 15.27 -2.06 7.29
N GLN A 170 16.24 -1.48 6.61
CA GLN A 170 16.57 -0.04 6.66
C GLN A 170 16.22 0.67 5.36
N ALA A 171 15.99 -0.06 4.26
CA ALA A 171 15.51 0.54 3.01
C ALA A 171 14.05 0.96 3.16
N GLY A 172 13.68 2.17 2.73
CA GLY A 172 12.33 2.72 2.94
C GLY A 172 11.23 1.90 2.27
N TRP A 173 11.49 1.32 1.10
CA TRP A 173 10.57 0.41 0.42
C TRP A 173 10.40 -0.93 1.16
N ALA A 174 11.42 -1.40 1.88
CA ALA A 174 11.29 -2.60 2.71
C ALA A 174 10.44 -2.28 3.94
N VAL A 175 10.71 -1.14 4.57
CA VAL A 175 9.98 -0.64 5.74
C VAL A 175 8.51 -0.40 5.42
N ILE A 176 8.15 0.26 4.31
CA ILE A 176 6.75 0.52 3.98
C ILE A 176 5.94 -0.77 3.81
N LEU A 177 6.55 -1.80 3.22
CA LEU A 177 5.90 -3.11 3.04
C LEU A 177 5.80 -3.94 4.33
N THR A 178 6.38 -3.45 5.43
CA THR A 178 6.11 -3.97 6.78
C THR A 178 4.98 -3.24 7.50
N ILE A 179 4.48 -2.16 6.90
CA ILE A 179 3.33 -1.37 7.36
C ILE A 179 2.10 -1.67 6.52
N PHE A 180 2.30 -1.89 5.22
CA PHE A 180 1.26 -2.29 4.29
C PHE A 180 1.22 -3.82 4.24
N HIS A 181 0.07 -4.38 4.54
CA HIS A 181 -0.16 -5.82 4.61
C HIS A 181 -1.28 -6.21 3.66
N THR A 182 -1.19 -7.42 3.12
CA THR A 182 -2.23 -7.96 2.23
C THR A 182 -3.44 -8.49 3.01
N GLU A 183 -3.29 -8.74 4.31
CA GLU A 183 -4.30 -9.37 5.16
C GLU A 183 -4.35 -8.71 6.54
N GLY A 184 -5.52 -8.78 7.17
CA GLY A 184 -5.78 -8.25 8.49
C GLY A 184 -4.98 -8.97 9.58
N LEU A 185 -4.36 -8.20 10.46
CA LEU A 185 -3.59 -8.74 11.58
C LEU A 185 -4.48 -8.68 12.83
N HIS A 186 -5.03 -9.84 13.23
CA HIS A 186 -5.97 -9.92 14.36
C HIS A 186 -5.30 -10.33 15.69
N SER A 187 -4.14 -10.99 15.63
CA SER A 187 -3.39 -11.45 16.83
C SER A 187 -1.94 -11.00 16.78
N LEU A 188 -1.65 -9.87 17.43
CA LEU A 188 -0.27 -9.47 17.81
C LEU A 188 -0.13 -9.18 19.30
N ARG A 189 -1.22 -9.34 20.06
CA ARG A 189 -1.24 -9.23 21.53
C ARG A 189 -1.21 -10.60 22.20
N SER A 190 -0.56 -11.61 21.59
CA SER A 190 -0.20 -12.81 22.34
C SER A 190 0.90 -12.44 23.34
N THR A 191 0.47 -12.24 24.59
CA THR A 191 1.23 -12.37 25.84
C THR A 191 2.65 -11.78 25.82
N SER A 192 2.78 -10.48 26.07
CA SER A 192 3.95 -10.05 26.84
C SER A 192 3.71 -10.51 28.28
N THR A 193 4.24 -11.68 28.64
CA THR A 193 4.50 -11.99 30.04
C THR A 193 5.28 -10.80 30.60
N SER A 194 4.77 -10.23 31.69
CA SER A 194 5.47 -9.13 32.35
C SER A 194 6.90 -9.58 32.65
N ILE A 195 7.88 -8.75 32.32
CA ILE A 195 9.30 -9.03 32.55
C ILE A 195 9.59 -9.28 34.04
N VAL A 196 8.65 -8.93 34.92
CA VAL A 196 8.72 -9.13 36.38
C VAL A 196 8.50 -10.59 36.80
N GLU A 197 7.84 -11.42 35.98
CA GLU A 197 7.61 -12.84 36.31
C GLU A 197 8.68 -13.79 35.76
N ALA A 198 9.48 -13.35 34.77
CA ALA A 198 10.60 -14.14 34.24
C ALA A 198 11.79 -14.21 35.21
N GLU A 199 11.92 -13.26 36.13
CA GLU A 199 13.01 -13.23 37.12
C GLU A 199 12.70 -14.00 38.41
N LYS A 200 11.44 -14.44 38.62
CA LYS A 200 11.04 -15.23 39.79
C LYS A 200 10.75 -16.71 39.51
N ALA A 201 10.81 -17.13 38.24
CA ALA A 201 10.50 -18.50 37.84
C ALA A 201 11.74 -19.39 37.65
N THR A 202 12.89 -19.03 38.24
CA THR A 202 14.09 -19.88 38.25
C THR A 202 14.06 -20.98 39.32
N GLU A 203 13.01 -21.05 40.14
CA GLU A 203 12.86 -22.13 41.13
C GLU A 203 11.43 -22.67 41.15
N CYS A 204 11.34 -24.00 41.02
CA CYS A 204 10.18 -24.88 41.16
C CYS A 204 9.45 -25.29 39.86
N VAL A 205 9.94 -26.41 39.33
CA VAL A 205 9.24 -27.26 38.35
C VAL A 205 8.05 -27.94 39.04
N HIS A 206 6.83 -27.52 38.70
CA HIS A 206 5.68 -28.41 38.79
C HIS A 206 4.67 -28.14 37.67
N ASN A 207 4.27 -29.23 37.02
CA ASN A 207 3.39 -29.29 35.87
C ASN A 207 2.05 -28.57 36.14
N ARG A 208 1.81 -27.46 35.44
CA ARG A 208 0.48 -26.99 35.11
C ARG A 208 0.37 -26.98 33.59
N GLU A 209 -0.44 -27.89 33.06
CA GLU A 209 -0.94 -27.80 31.69
C GLU A 209 -1.71 -26.48 31.57
N VAL A 210 -1.06 -25.52 30.91
CA VAL A 210 -1.73 -24.37 30.32
C VAL A 210 -2.24 -24.86 28.97
N GLU A 211 -3.56 -24.80 28.74
CA GLU A 211 -4.13 -24.92 27.41
C GLU A 211 -3.53 -23.84 26.52
N ILE A 212 -2.53 -24.23 25.73
CA ILE A 212 -2.00 -23.43 24.64
C ILE A 212 -3.10 -23.41 23.57
N THR A 213 -3.87 -22.33 23.49
CA THR A 213 -4.47 -21.95 22.22
C THR A 213 -3.33 -21.83 21.21
N LYS A 214 -3.33 -22.76 20.25
CA LYS A 214 -2.31 -22.91 19.21
C LYS A 214 -2.26 -21.68 18.31
N ASP A 215 -1.49 -20.66 18.68
CA ASP A 215 -0.84 -19.83 17.66
C ASP A 215 0.25 -20.70 17.02
N SER A 216 -0.11 -21.32 15.90
CA SER A 216 0.79 -22.19 15.14
C SER A 216 2.02 -21.40 14.69
N PRO A 217 3.26 -21.90 14.90
CA PRO A 217 4.47 -21.27 14.36
C PRO A 217 4.49 -21.17 12.81
N TYR A 218 3.52 -21.79 12.12
CA TYR A 218 3.29 -21.61 10.69
C TYR A 218 2.71 -20.23 10.33
N GLU A 219 1.84 -19.63 11.15
CA GLU A 219 1.21 -18.33 10.82
C GLU A 219 2.21 -17.16 10.85
N ALA A 220 3.16 -17.17 11.80
CA ALA A 220 4.22 -16.17 11.84
C ALA A 220 5.20 -16.28 10.65
N ARG A 221 5.36 -17.48 10.09
CA ARG A 221 6.14 -17.71 8.86
C ARG A 221 5.40 -17.22 7.63
N ASP A 222 4.07 -17.37 7.57
CA ASP A 222 3.24 -16.99 6.43
C ASP A 222 3.18 -15.46 6.24
N ARG A 223 3.14 -14.70 7.34
CA ARG A 223 3.09 -13.22 7.29
C ARG A 223 4.32 -12.56 6.67
N ARG A 224 5.51 -13.17 6.73
CA ARG A 224 6.75 -12.66 6.06
C ARG A 224 6.71 -12.85 4.54
N THR A 225 5.65 -13.46 4.03
CA THR A 225 5.53 -13.90 2.65
C THR A 225 4.48 -13.15 1.86
N GLN A 226 3.76 -12.23 2.51
CA GLN A 226 2.63 -11.50 1.93
C GLN A 226 3.01 -10.85 0.60
N TRP A 227 4.22 -10.29 0.47
CA TRP A 227 4.67 -9.61 -0.74
C TRP A 227 5.58 -10.48 -1.64
N LYS A 228 5.66 -11.79 -1.42
CA LYS A 228 6.50 -12.70 -2.24
C LYS A 228 6.18 -12.70 -3.72
N PHE A 229 4.91 -12.47 -4.04
CA PHE A 229 4.41 -12.52 -5.41
C PHE A 229 4.76 -11.27 -6.22
N LEU A 230 5.26 -10.20 -5.59
CA LEU A 230 5.60 -8.98 -6.31
C LEU A 230 6.71 -9.23 -7.31
N GLU A 231 6.53 -8.67 -8.50
CA GLU A 231 7.59 -8.59 -9.49
C GLU A 231 8.80 -7.87 -8.89
N ARG A 232 9.99 -8.32 -9.30
CA ARG A 232 11.26 -7.83 -8.79
C ARG A 232 12.01 -7.09 -9.89
N MET A 233 12.47 -5.89 -9.59
CA MET A 233 13.32 -5.09 -10.47
C MET A 233 14.71 -4.89 -9.85
N GLN A 234 15.72 -4.69 -10.68
CA GLN A 234 17.06 -4.37 -10.21
C GLN A 234 17.03 -3.04 -9.45
N LEU A 235 17.64 -3.02 -8.25
CA LEU A 235 17.76 -1.82 -7.44
C LEU A 235 18.73 -0.83 -8.10
N VAL A 236 18.40 0.45 -7.99
CA VAL A 236 19.26 1.55 -8.43
C VAL A 236 19.97 2.08 -7.20
N ARG A 237 21.31 2.14 -7.24
CA ARG A 237 22.06 2.80 -6.19
C ARG A 237 21.95 4.31 -6.40
N TYR A 238 21.45 5.01 -5.39
CA TYR A 238 21.47 6.46 -5.35
C TYR A 238 22.12 6.90 -4.04
N GLN A 239 23.27 7.57 -4.16
CA GLN A 239 24.10 7.94 -3.00
C GLN A 239 24.41 6.70 -2.11
N THR A 240 23.91 6.71 -0.87
CA THR A 240 24.06 5.65 0.13
C THR A 240 22.89 4.67 0.18
N HIS A 241 21.89 4.80 -0.69
CA HIS A 241 20.65 4.02 -0.67
C HIS A 241 20.54 3.08 -1.87
N ALA A 242 19.90 1.92 -1.65
CA ALA A 242 19.47 1.01 -2.71
C ALA A 242 17.97 1.22 -2.96
N CYS A 243 17.66 1.95 -4.02
CA CYS A 243 16.33 2.49 -4.28
C CYS A 243 15.55 1.64 -5.27
N VAL A 244 14.22 1.65 -5.12
CA VAL A 244 13.27 1.26 -6.18
C VAL A 244 12.77 2.52 -6.89
N SER A 245 12.53 2.43 -8.20
CA SER A 245 11.89 3.54 -8.92
C SER A 245 10.39 3.45 -8.76
N ILE A 246 9.76 4.53 -8.32
CA ILE A 246 8.31 4.64 -8.20
C ILE A 246 7.80 5.79 -9.05
N SER A 247 6.55 5.67 -9.52
CA SER A 247 5.87 6.79 -10.15
C SER A 247 5.37 7.79 -9.11
N ARG A 248 5.15 9.05 -9.52
CA ARG A 248 4.43 10.03 -8.69
C ARG A 248 3.05 9.53 -8.24
N THR A 249 2.38 8.74 -9.07
CA THR A 249 1.07 8.13 -8.75
C THR A 249 1.18 7.12 -7.61
N SER A 250 2.21 6.27 -7.64
CA SER A 250 2.51 5.32 -6.55
C SER A 250 2.77 6.06 -5.25
N LEU A 251 3.58 7.13 -5.28
CA LEU A 251 3.86 7.98 -4.13
C LEU A 251 2.59 8.61 -3.55
N MET A 252 1.80 9.30 -4.39
CA MET A 252 0.56 9.94 -3.97
C MET A 252 -0.40 8.93 -3.35
N THR A 253 -0.51 7.74 -3.92
CA THR A 253 -1.42 6.72 -3.37
C THR A 253 -0.94 6.22 -2.01
N MET A 254 0.36 5.96 -1.81
CA MET A 254 0.88 5.59 -0.49
C MET A 254 0.66 6.71 0.55
N MET A 255 0.81 7.97 0.16
CA MET A 255 0.52 9.11 1.02
C MET A 255 -0.98 9.22 1.35
N VAL A 256 -1.87 9.05 0.37
CA VAL A 256 -3.33 9.04 0.57
C VAL A 256 -3.77 7.88 1.46
N LEU A 257 -3.24 6.67 1.25
CA LEU A 257 -3.53 5.49 2.07
C LEU A 257 -3.13 5.69 3.54
N THR A 258 -2.04 6.40 3.78
CA THR A 258 -1.58 6.74 5.15
C THR A 258 -2.17 8.05 5.68
N ASN A 259 -3.08 8.68 4.92
CA ASN A 259 -3.69 9.98 5.17
C ASN A 259 -2.64 11.07 5.50
N ALA A 260 -1.65 11.22 4.63
CA ALA A 260 -0.55 12.15 4.81
C ALA A 260 -1.01 13.61 4.65
N ARG A 261 -0.53 14.47 5.55
CA ARG A 261 -0.76 15.92 5.56
C ARG A 261 0.56 16.66 5.48
N ALA A 262 0.60 17.77 4.73
CA ALA A 262 1.79 18.59 4.65
C ALA A 262 2.16 19.13 6.04
N ALA A 263 3.40 18.88 6.47
CA ALA A 263 4.01 19.49 7.65
C ALA A 263 4.84 20.71 7.23
N PHE A 264 5.59 20.59 6.13
CA PHE A 264 6.30 21.70 5.50
C PHE A 264 6.53 21.40 4.02
N SER A 265 6.71 22.46 3.23
CA SER A 265 7.17 22.39 1.84
C SER A 265 8.00 23.63 1.53
N TYR A 266 9.19 23.43 0.97
CA TYR A 266 10.12 24.49 0.61
C TYR A 266 10.62 24.25 -0.81
N SER A 267 10.61 25.29 -1.63
CA SER A 267 11.23 25.30 -2.95
C SER A 267 12.15 26.51 -3.04
N ASP A 268 13.46 26.27 -3.05
CA ASP A 268 14.50 27.30 -3.02
C ASP A 268 15.60 27.00 -4.06
N ALA A 269 16.67 27.80 -4.05
CA ALA A 269 17.82 27.62 -4.93
C ALA A 269 18.60 26.30 -4.69
N ALA A 270 18.33 25.57 -3.60
CA ALA A 270 18.90 24.25 -3.35
C ALA A 270 17.97 23.11 -3.83
N GLY A 271 16.73 23.42 -4.21
CA GLY A 271 15.75 22.48 -4.77
C GLY A 271 14.47 22.40 -3.96
N PHE A 272 13.74 21.29 -4.14
CA PHE A 272 12.46 21.05 -3.47
C PHE A 272 12.63 20.12 -2.27
N ARG A 273 12.05 20.49 -1.12
CA ARG A 273 12.05 19.71 0.11
C ARG A 273 10.68 19.77 0.77
N ALA A 274 10.08 18.62 1.04
CA ALA A 274 8.79 18.55 1.70
C ALA A 274 8.74 17.43 2.73
N GLY A 275 7.96 17.66 3.79
CA GLY A 275 7.68 16.71 4.84
C GLY A 275 6.18 16.55 5.01
N TYR A 276 5.70 15.31 5.06
CA TYR A 276 4.29 15.01 5.30
C TYR A 276 4.14 14.09 6.50
N ALA A 277 3.39 14.53 7.49
CA ALA A 277 3.01 13.68 8.62
C ALA A 277 1.86 12.77 8.19
N SER A 278 1.91 11.49 8.56
CA SER A 278 0.86 10.51 8.25
C SER A 278 0.57 9.67 9.48
N TYR A 279 -0.48 8.85 9.41
CA TYR A 279 -0.89 8.01 10.54
C TYR A 279 0.18 6.99 10.97
N ASN A 280 1.07 6.58 10.07
CA ASN A 280 2.04 5.51 10.30
C ASN A 280 3.50 6.01 10.31
N GLY A 281 3.74 7.30 10.09
CA GLY A 281 5.08 7.75 9.70
C GLY A 281 5.17 9.19 9.21
N GLN A 282 6.39 9.59 8.88
CA GLN A 282 6.67 10.84 8.18
C GLN A 282 7.25 10.51 6.81
N TRP A 283 6.67 11.12 5.78
CA TRP A 283 7.19 11.10 4.42
C TRP A 283 8.12 12.29 4.22
N TYR A 284 9.27 12.06 3.61
CA TYR A 284 10.18 13.12 3.21
C TYR A 284 10.43 13.03 1.71
N ILE A 285 10.32 14.17 1.04
CA ILE A 285 10.64 14.31 -0.37
C ILE A 285 11.79 15.30 -0.47
N THR A 286 12.88 14.90 -1.11
CA THR A 286 14.03 15.75 -1.37
C THR A 286 14.38 15.66 -2.84
N TRP A 287 14.35 16.79 -3.54
CA TRP A 287 14.71 16.90 -4.93
C TRP A 287 15.69 18.06 -5.13
N PRO A 288 17.00 17.80 -4.97
CA PRO A 288 18.01 18.81 -5.21
C PRO A 288 18.11 19.16 -6.70
N ILE A 289 18.48 20.40 -7.01
CA ILE A 289 18.65 20.84 -8.40
C ILE A 289 19.68 19.97 -9.12
N GLY A 290 19.33 19.49 -10.31
CA GLY A 290 20.19 18.64 -11.14
C GLY A 290 20.33 17.19 -10.67
N GLN A 291 19.59 16.79 -9.63
CA GLN A 291 19.64 15.46 -9.04
C GLN A 291 18.29 14.72 -9.17
N ALA A 292 18.28 13.43 -8.84
CA ALA A 292 17.05 12.66 -8.79
C ALA A 292 16.20 13.06 -7.57
N ALA A 293 14.88 13.07 -7.72
CA ALA A 293 13.98 13.22 -6.59
C ALA A 293 13.96 11.94 -5.76
N VAL A 294 14.17 12.08 -4.46
CA VAL A 294 14.22 10.98 -3.49
C VAL A 294 13.07 11.10 -2.52
N VAL A 295 12.39 9.98 -2.30
CA VAL A 295 11.38 9.81 -1.27
C VAL A 295 11.96 8.92 -0.18
N GLN A 296 11.71 9.28 1.07
CA GLN A 296 11.99 8.46 2.24
C GLN A 296 10.75 8.38 3.10
N PHE A 297 10.60 7.26 3.80
CA PHE A 297 9.54 7.06 4.78
C PHE A 297 10.16 6.65 6.11
N SER A 298 9.87 7.44 7.14
CA SER A 298 10.30 7.18 8.51
C SER A 298 9.09 6.75 9.33
N PRO A 299 8.95 5.46 9.69
CA PRO A 299 7.90 5.04 10.59
C PRO A 299 8.09 5.73 11.93
N HIS A 300 7.03 6.33 12.45
CA HIS A 300 7.02 6.88 13.78
C HIS A 300 5.61 6.75 14.34
N ASP A 301 5.54 6.52 15.65
CA ASP A 301 4.33 6.64 16.42
C ASP A 301 4.70 7.32 17.75
N SER A 302 3.85 8.22 18.24
CA SER A 302 3.95 8.71 19.61
C SER A 302 3.63 7.62 20.64
N HIS A 303 3.02 6.51 20.19
CA HIS A 303 2.68 5.35 21.01
C HIS A 303 3.74 4.26 20.94
N LYS A 304 3.97 3.57 22.06
CA LYS A 304 4.82 2.37 22.14
C LYS A 304 3.94 1.13 22.03
N LYS A 305 4.50 0.01 21.55
CA LYS A 305 3.79 -1.28 21.44
C LYS A 305 3.06 -1.71 22.73
N ASN A 306 3.61 -1.38 23.89
CA ASN A 306 3.04 -1.71 25.20
C ASN A 306 2.01 -0.69 25.74
N THR A 307 1.90 0.48 25.12
CA THR A 307 0.94 1.54 25.50
C THR A 307 -0.11 1.80 24.42
N ASP A 308 -0.02 1.11 23.28
CA ASP A 308 -0.94 1.25 22.17
C ASP A 308 -2.27 0.56 22.49
N VAL A 309 -3.32 1.36 22.64
CA VAL A 309 -4.69 0.89 22.94
C VAL A 309 -5.46 0.48 21.69
N TYR A 310 -4.96 0.85 20.50
CA TYR A 310 -5.63 0.65 19.23
C TYR A 310 -5.40 -0.77 18.69
N PRO A 311 -6.29 -1.28 17.82
CA PRO A 311 -6.05 -2.54 17.13
C PRO A 311 -4.84 -2.41 16.19
N PRO A 312 -4.08 -3.51 16.00
CA PRO A 312 -2.76 -3.48 15.36
C PRO A 312 -2.81 -3.08 13.88
N SER A 313 -3.91 -3.33 13.18
CA SER A 313 -4.10 -2.96 11.79
C SER A 313 -5.51 -2.45 11.50
N PHE A 314 -5.66 -1.70 10.42
CA PHE A 314 -6.95 -1.24 9.90
C PHE A 314 -6.96 -1.35 8.37
N THR A 315 -8.12 -1.59 7.80
CA THR A 315 -8.30 -1.72 6.36
C THR A 315 -8.27 -0.35 5.68
N GLN A 316 -7.63 -0.27 4.51
CA GLN A 316 -7.66 0.86 3.59
C GLN A 316 -7.95 0.37 2.17
N ARG A 317 -8.80 1.11 1.46
CA ARG A 317 -9.31 0.77 0.14
C ARG A 317 -8.69 1.66 -0.91
N THR A 318 -7.86 1.10 -1.77
CA THR A 318 -7.05 1.87 -2.73
C THR A 318 -7.93 2.58 -3.75
N ASP A 319 -8.94 1.88 -4.27
CA ASP A 319 -9.92 2.39 -5.22
C ASP A 319 -10.69 3.59 -4.68
N ARG A 320 -11.22 3.47 -3.45
CA ARG A 320 -12.01 4.54 -2.82
C ARG A 320 -11.14 5.70 -2.39
N CYS A 321 -9.94 5.46 -1.86
CA CYS A 321 -8.96 6.50 -1.58
C CYS A 321 -8.69 7.39 -2.80
N ALA A 322 -8.45 6.76 -3.96
CA ALA A 322 -8.21 7.43 -5.23
C ALA A 322 -9.44 8.24 -5.73
N GLN A 323 -10.64 7.68 -5.59
CA GLN A 323 -11.89 8.38 -5.89
C GLN A 323 -12.09 9.61 -4.99
N MET A 324 -11.91 9.45 -3.68
CA MET A 324 -12.12 10.51 -2.69
C MET A 324 -11.15 11.69 -2.87
N VAL A 325 -9.88 11.43 -3.21
CA VAL A 325 -8.90 12.49 -3.51
C VAL A 325 -9.16 13.17 -4.86
N ALA A 326 -9.68 12.44 -5.84
CA ALA A 326 -10.09 12.99 -7.13
C ALA A 326 -11.45 13.74 -7.08
N GLY A 327 -12.18 13.63 -5.97
CA GLY A 327 -13.48 14.26 -5.81
C GLY A 327 -14.60 13.54 -6.57
N VAL A 328 -14.47 12.22 -6.71
CA VAL A 328 -15.44 11.33 -7.36
C VAL A 328 -16.10 10.47 -6.28
N ILE A 329 -17.42 10.38 -6.30
CA ILE A 329 -18.19 9.39 -5.55
C ILE A 329 -18.83 8.45 -6.56
N ALA A 330 -18.56 7.17 -6.40
CA ALA A 330 -19.08 6.12 -7.26
C ALA A 330 -19.92 5.16 -6.42
N ASP A 331 -21.17 4.98 -6.80
CA ASP A 331 -22.03 3.98 -6.18
C ASP A 331 -21.74 2.58 -6.77
N PRO A 332 -22.22 1.51 -6.11
CA PRO A 332 -22.24 0.17 -6.71
C PRO A 332 -23.28 0.01 -7.83
N SER A 333 -24.28 0.89 -7.90
CA SER A 333 -25.46 0.80 -8.77
C SER A 333 -25.28 1.37 -10.20
N GLY A 334 -24.17 2.07 -10.47
CA GLY A 334 -23.78 2.67 -11.74
C GLY A 334 -23.59 4.21 -11.76
N MET A 335 -24.00 4.96 -10.73
CA MET A 335 -23.75 6.41 -10.63
C MET A 335 -22.27 6.68 -10.33
N GLN A 336 -21.67 7.60 -11.08
CA GLN A 336 -20.37 8.18 -10.77
C GLN A 336 -20.46 9.69 -10.91
N VAL A 337 -20.32 10.43 -9.82
CA VAL A 337 -20.43 11.89 -9.80
C VAL A 337 -19.17 12.52 -9.24
N ALA A 338 -18.65 13.50 -9.96
CA ALA A 338 -17.55 14.33 -9.54
C ALA A 338 -18.01 15.72 -9.12
N PHE A 339 -17.24 16.37 -8.24
CA PHE A 339 -17.55 17.70 -7.72
C PHE A 339 -16.50 18.72 -8.13
N CYS A 340 -16.91 19.96 -8.33
CA CYS A 340 -15.98 21.07 -8.56
C CYS A 340 -15.11 21.37 -7.32
N GLY A 341 -13.93 21.94 -7.56
CA GLY A 341 -13.09 22.48 -6.49
C GLY A 341 -13.65 23.79 -5.91
N ARG A 342 -13.00 24.30 -4.86
CA ARG A 342 -13.33 25.60 -4.26
C ARG A 342 -13.30 26.72 -5.29
N LYS A 343 -14.19 27.69 -5.11
CA LYS A 343 -14.29 28.88 -5.94
C LYS A 343 -13.78 30.12 -5.19
N PRO A 344 -13.35 31.17 -5.90
CA PRO A 344 -13.14 32.49 -5.30
C PRO A 344 -14.43 33.01 -4.64
N PRO A 345 -14.34 33.96 -3.70
CA PRO A 345 -15.51 34.59 -3.09
C PRO A 345 -16.53 35.07 -4.13
N GLY A 346 -17.81 34.80 -3.90
CA GLY A 346 -18.89 35.14 -4.82
C GLY A 346 -20.09 34.21 -4.71
N THR A 347 -21.02 34.35 -5.66
CA THR A 347 -22.21 33.51 -5.79
C THR A 347 -22.12 32.68 -7.08
N TYR A 348 -22.35 31.39 -6.95
CA TYR A 348 -22.30 30.45 -8.08
C TYR A 348 -23.52 29.55 -8.05
N VAL A 349 -24.01 29.15 -9.22
CA VAL A 349 -25.06 28.15 -9.37
C VAL A 349 -24.40 26.80 -9.66
N LEU A 350 -24.77 25.77 -8.91
CA LEU A 350 -24.37 24.40 -9.21
C LEU A 350 -25.16 23.87 -10.40
N GLU A 351 -24.46 23.21 -11.32
CA GLU A 351 -25.05 22.60 -12.51
C GLU A 351 -24.53 21.18 -12.68
N TYR A 352 -25.46 20.23 -12.78
CA TYR A 352 -25.18 18.83 -13.01
C TYR A 352 -25.09 18.54 -14.52
N VAL A 353 -23.94 18.01 -14.93
CA VAL A 353 -23.65 17.66 -16.32
C VAL A 353 -23.32 16.18 -16.43
N VAL A 354 -24.16 15.46 -17.18
CA VAL A 354 -23.96 14.04 -17.48
C VAL A 354 -22.65 13.87 -18.26
N LYS A 355 -21.78 12.95 -17.82
CA LYS A 355 -20.45 12.70 -18.39
C LYS A 355 -19.60 13.97 -18.52
N GLY A 356 -19.81 14.93 -17.63
CA GLY A 356 -19.17 16.25 -17.66
C GLY A 356 -17.77 16.30 -17.06
N PHE A 357 -17.30 15.23 -16.42
CA PHE A 357 -16.02 15.24 -15.69
C PHE A 357 -14.77 15.52 -16.56
N PRO A 358 -14.75 15.27 -17.88
CA PRO A 358 -13.68 15.77 -18.74
C PRO A 358 -13.49 17.29 -18.65
N GLY A 359 -14.50 18.07 -18.21
CA GLY A 359 -14.39 19.50 -17.96
C GLY A 359 -13.66 19.89 -16.66
N ALA A 360 -13.45 18.97 -15.72
CA ALA A 360 -12.83 19.25 -14.43
C ALA A 360 -11.30 19.38 -14.55
N HIS A 361 -10.78 20.61 -14.63
CA HIS A 361 -9.34 20.83 -14.69
C HIS A 361 -8.65 20.43 -13.36
N GLY A 362 -7.52 19.72 -13.44
CA GLY A 362 -6.80 19.20 -12.27
C GLY A 362 -7.24 17.78 -11.87
N SER A 363 -8.41 17.63 -11.23
CA SER A 363 -8.85 16.35 -10.66
C SER A 363 -9.02 15.23 -11.69
N ARG A 364 -9.44 15.55 -12.92
CA ARG A 364 -9.52 14.57 -14.03
C ARG A 364 -8.17 13.92 -14.37
N HIS A 365 -7.08 14.67 -14.22
CA HIS A 365 -5.74 14.17 -14.54
C HIS A 365 -5.29 13.14 -13.51
N LEU A 366 -5.51 13.42 -12.22
CA LEU A 366 -5.26 12.48 -11.14
C LEU A 366 -6.08 11.20 -11.33
N TYR A 367 -7.38 11.34 -11.60
CA TYR A 367 -8.26 10.19 -11.80
C TYR A 367 -7.82 9.31 -12.97
N ASN A 368 -7.51 9.91 -14.13
CA ASN A 368 -6.98 9.19 -15.29
C ASN A 368 -5.62 8.53 -15.02
N MET A 369 -4.71 9.20 -14.32
CA MET A 369 -3.39 8.62 -13.97
C MET A 369 -3.51 7.39 -13.08
N LEU A 370 -4.57 7.33 -12.27
CA LEU A 370 -4.91 6.19 -11.43
C LEU A 370 -5.70 5.13 -12.21
N GLY A 371 -5.90 5.25 -13.53
CA GLY A 371 -6.66 4.28 -14.34
C GLY A 371 -8.17 4.50 -14.33
N GLY A 372 -8.64 5.65 -13.84
CA GLY A 372 -10.05 6.01 -13.85
C GLY A 372 -10.53 6.43 -15.24
N LYS A 373 -11.82 6.22 -15.50
CA LYS A 373 -12.43 6.52 -16.81
C LYS A 373 -13.22 7.82 -16.76
N VAL A 374 -12.56 8.95 -17.04
CA VAL A 374 -13.20 10.28 -16.90
C VAL A 374 -14.47 10.48 -17.73
N TYR A 375 -14.64 9.78 -18.85
CA TYR A 375 -15.79 9.94 -19.75
C TYR A 375 -17.06 9.22 -19.26
N GLU A 376 -16.93 8.40 -18.21
CA GLU A 376 -18.05 7.70 -17.57
C GLU A 376 -18.61 8.47 -16.36
N VAL A 377 -17.99 9.59 -15.98
CA VAL A 377 -18.26 10.30 -14.72
C VAL A 377 -19.02 11.60 -14.97
N ASP A 378 -20.16 11.75 -14.31
CA ASP A 378 -20.97 12.96 -14.27
C ASP A 378 -20.28 14.05 -13.44
N TYR A 379 -20.68 15.31 -13.60
CA TYR A 379 -19.98 16.42 -12.96
C TYR A 379 -20.92 17.50 -12.47
N ILE A 380 -20.81 17.82 -11.18
CA ILE A 380 -21.40 19.01 -10.58
C ILE A 380 -20.36 20.13 -10.66
N PHE A 381 -20.61 21.10 -11.54
CA PHE A 381 -19.75 22.27 -11.68
C PHE A 381 -20.43 23.53 -11.15
N ALA A 382 -19.64 24.46 -10.64
CA ALA A 382 -20.12 25.76 -10.16
C ALA A 382 -19.91 26.82 -11.26
N ARG A 383 -21.02 27.32 -11.81
CA ARG A 383 -21.08 28.42 -12.79
C ARG A 383 -21.27 29.74 -12.07
N ASP A 384 -20.47 30.75 -12.44
CA ASP A 384 -20.60 32.10 -11.90
C ASP A 384 -22.01 32.65 -12.22
N SER A 385 -22.72 33.14 -11.19
CA SER A 385 -24.03 33.75 -11.39
C SER A 385 -23.91 35.15 -12.00
N GLY A 386 -22.75 35.82 -11.91
CA GLY A 386 -22.56 37.19 -12.35
C GLY A 386 -23.38 38.21 -11.54
N PRO A 387 -23.11 39.53 -11.70
CA PRO A 387 -23.76 40.57 -10.90
C PRO A 387 -25.22 40.89 -11.27
N PHE A 388 -25.75 40.35 -12.38
CA PHE A 388 -27.06 40.75 -12.94
C PHE A 388 -28.07 39.61 -13.13
N ASN A 389 -27.74 38.36 -12.74
CA ASN A 389 -28.73 37.29 -12.82
C ASN A 389 -29.59 37.31 -11.56
N TYR A 390 -30.82 37.80 -11.69
CA TYR A 390 -31.89 37.50 -10.75
C TYR A 390 -32.05 35.97 -10.70
N VAL A 391 -31.57 35.37 -9.62
CA VAL A 391 -31.79 33.96 -9.33
C VAL A 391 -33.26 33.80 -9.00
N ASN A 392 -34.06 33.54 -10.03
CA ASN A 392 -35.49 33.31 -9.93
C ASN A 392 -35.69 31.80 -9.71
N GLY A 393 -35.58 31.35 -8.46
CA GLY A 393 -35.75 29.94 -8.11
C GLY A 393 -35.58 29.68 -6.61
N ASP A 394 -36.34 28.72 -6.09
CA ASP A 394 -36.21 28.20 -4.74
C ASP A 394 -34.96 27.29 -4.66
N TYR A 395 -33.78 27.91 -4.71
CA TYR A 395 -32.50 27.21 -4.66
C TYR A 395 -32.00 27.11 -3.22
N LEU A 396 -31.51 25.93 -2.84
CA LEU A 396 -30.85 25.76 -1.56
C LEU A 396 -29.53 26.51 -1.56
N GLN A 397 -29.33 27.37 -0.57
CA GLN A 397 -28.09 28.13 -0.42
C GLN A 397 -27.10 27.35 0.46
N LEU A 398 -25.97 26.99 -0.13
CA LEU A 398 -24.86 26.32 0.55
C LEU A 398 -23.72 27.31 0.74
N LYS A 399 -23.36 27.56 2.00
CA LYS A 399 -22.20 28.39 2.35
C LYS A 399 -20.97 27.51 2.49
N VAL A 400 -19.93 27.80 1.71
CA VAL A 400 -18.68 27.03 1.69
C VAL A 400 -17.46 27.94 1.80
N PRO A 401 -16.31 27.44 2.28
CA PRO A 401 -15.05 28.21 2.28
C PRO A 401 -14.62 28.60 0.86
N SER A 402 -14.11 29.82 0.70
CA SER A 402 -13.52 30.25 -0.57
C SER A 402 -12.11 29.68 -0.80
N LYS A 403 -11.62 29.81 -2.03
CA LYS A 403 -10.25 29.44 -2.42
C LYS A 403 -9.20 30.46 -1.95
N ASP A 404 -9.52 31.74 -2.00
CA ASP A 404 -8.52 32.82 -1.98
C ASP A 404 -8.54 33.66 -0.68
N SER A 405 -9.51 33.45 0.23
CA SER A 405 -9.61 34.20 1.49
C SER A 405 -10.29 33.39 2.62
N LEU A 406 -10.39 34.00 3.81
CA LEU A 406 -11.26 33.52 4.90
C LEU A 406 -12.76 33.76 4.62
N ASP A 407 -13.11 34.39 3.49
CA ASP A 407 -14.48 34.72 3.16
C ASP A 407 -15.25 33.49 2.65
N GLU A 408 -16.58 33.56 2.79
CA GLU A 408 -17.50 32.51 2.32
C GLU A 408 -17.81 32.67 0.83
N THR A 409 -17.99 31.54 0.16
CA THR A 409 -18.59 31.44 -1.18
C THR A 409 -20.01 30.88 -1.03
N THR A 410 -20.96 31.46 -1.74
CA THR A 410 -22.34 30.97 -1.77
C THR A 410 -22.56 30.13 -3.01
N LEU A 411 -22.91 28.86 -2.83
CA LEU A 411 -23.30 27.94 -3.89
C LEU A 411 -24.82 27.76 -3.84
N LEU A 412 -25.48 28.03 -4.95
CA LEU A 412 -26.91 27.85 -5.10
C LEU A 412 -27.15 26.49 -5.75
N ALA A 413 -27.85 25.60 -5.05
CA ALA A 413 -28.13 24.25 -5.50
C ALA A 413 -29.60 24.12 -5.94
N PRO A 414 -29.88 24.01 -7.25
CA PRO A 414 -31.20 23.65 -7.74
C PRO A 414 -31.57 22.21 -7.34
N LYS A 415 -32.86 21.86 -7.51
CA LYS A 415 -33.41 20.57 -7.02
C LYS A 415 -32.65 19.34 -7.56
N ARG A 416 -32.28 19.35 -8.84
CA ARG A 416 -31.55 18.22 -9.46
C ARG A 416 -30.17 18.01 -8.81
N GLU A 417 -29.46 19.09 -8.54
CA GLU A 417 -28.15 19.06 -7.89
C GLU A 417 -28.28 18.65 -6.43
N GLN A 418 -29.35 19.06 -5.74
CA GLN A 418 -29.67 18.58 -4.39
C GLN A 418 -29.90 17.07 -4.36
N GLU A 419 -30.65 16.53 -5.33
CA GLU A 419 -30.88 15.08 -5.47
C GLU A 419 -29.56 14.32 -5.71
N ALA A 420 -28.69 14.84 -6.58
CA ALA A 420 -27.36 14.26 -6.83
C ALA A 420 -26.44 14.33 -5.59
N ILE A 421 -26.47 15.44 -4.84
CA ILE A 421 -25.73 15.58 -3.58
C ILE A 421 -26.26 14.58 -2.54
N ALA A 422 -27.57 14.44 -2.40
CA ALA A 422 -28.19 13.49 -1.48
C ALA A 422 -27.82 12.04 -1.84
N GLN A 423 -27.88 11.66 -3.12
CA GLN A 423 -27.44 10.35 -3.58
C GLN A 423 -25.94 10.13 -3.31
N ALA A 424 -25.10 11.14 -3.54
CA ALA A 424 -23.68 11.05 -3.24
C ALA A 424 -23.40 10.85 -1.74
N LEU A 425 -24.16 11.51 -0.84
CA LEU A 425 -24.07 11.29 0.60
C LEU A 425 -24.47 9.88 1.02
N ASP A 426 -25.52 9.33 0.39
CA ASP A 426 -25.95 7.94 0.58
C ASP A 426 -24.87 6.94 0.14
N CYS A 427 -24.14 7.27 -0.93
CA CYS A 427 -23.09 6.45 -1.54
C CYS A 427 -21.67 6.78 -1.05
N LEU A 428 -21.53 7.60 0.00
CA LEU A 428 -20.21 7.90 0.57
C LEU A 428 -19.54 6.58 1.03
N PRO A 429 -18.32 6.28 0.56
CA PRO A 429 -17.67 5.02 0.92
C PRO A 429 -17.33 4.99 2.41
N TRP A 430 -17.56 3.85 3.04
CA TRP A 430 -17.18 3.63 4.43
C TRP A 430 -15.65 3.51 4.56
N ASN A 431 -15.12 4.06 5.66
CA ASN A 431 -13.71 3.94 6.02
C ASN A 431 -13.54 3.92 7.54
N HIS A 432 -12.47 3.29 7.99
CA HIS A 432 -12.09 3.27 9.42
C HIS A 432 -11.24 4.48 9.81
N LEU A 433 -10.84 5.32 8.85
CA LEU A 433 -10.09 6.53 9.08
C LEU A 433 -10.69 7.69 8.30
N SER A 434 -10.25 8.90 8.65
CA SER A 434 -10.45 10.07 7.82
C SER A 434 -9.89 9.86 6.41
N TRP A 435 -10.54 10.48 5.43
CA TRP A 435 -10.07 10.52 4.06
C TRP A 435 -9.03 11.62 3.87
N SER A 436 -8.09 11.36 2.95
CA SER A 436 -7.47 12.42 2.14
C SER A 436 -8.46 12.78 1.03
N ILE A 437 -9.05 13.97 1.10
CA ILE A 437 -10.28 14.30 0.35
C ILE A 437 -10.18 15.56 -0.51
N HIS A 438 -10.89 15.55 -1.64
CA HIS A 438 -11.05 16.71 -2.51
C HIS A 438 -11.82 17.85 -1.82
N ARG A 439 -11.22 19.04 -1.80
CA ARG A 439 -11.70 20.23 -1.04
C ARG A 439 -13.15 20.59 -1.34
N GLY A 440 -13.46 20.84 -2.61
CA GLY A 440 -14.79 21.34 -2.99
C GLY A 440 -15.87 20.27 -2.80
N MET A 441 -15.53 18.99 -2.98
CA MET A 441 -16.45 17.89 -2.68
C MET A 441 -16.79 17.87 -1.18
N ARG A 442 -15.76 17.86 -0.33
CA ARG A 442 -15.92 17.90 1.13
C ARG A 442 -16.83 19.05 1.55
N ASP A 443 -16.51 20.26 1.10
CA ASP A 443 -17.21 21.45 1.58
C ASP A 443 -18.68 21.50 1.11
N ILE A 444 -18.98 21.08 -0.12
CA ILE A 444 -20.36 20.98 -0.64
C ILE A 444 -21.17 19.95 0.15
N LEU A 445 -20.60 18.74 0.33
CA LEU A 445 -21.27 17.67 1.06
C LEU A 445 -21.57 18.08 2.50
N LEU A 446 -20.60 18.69 3.18
CA LEU A 446 -20.77 19.17 4.55
C LEU A 446 -21.77 20.31 4.65
N ALA A 447 -21.73 21.29 3.74
CA ALA A 447 -22.70 22.39 3.75
C ALA A 447 -24.14 21.88 3.59
N TYR A 448 -24.34 20.86 2.75
CA TYR A 448 -25.64 20.23 2.55
C TYR A 448 -26.07 19.39 3.75
N SER A 449 -25.17 18.55 4.30
CA SER A 449 -25.51 17.57 5.33
C SER A 449 -25.60 18.14 6.74
N LYS A 450 -24.99 19.31 6.99
CA LYS A 450 -24.80 19.88 8.33
C LYS A 450 -26.10 20.07 9.12
N PRO A 451 -27.21 20.63 8.56
CA PRO A 451 -28.44 20.80 9.32
C PRO A 451 -29.00 19.47 9.85
N THR A 452 -29.00 18.42 9.01
CA THR A 452 -29.45 17.08 9.40
C THR A 452 -28.48 16.44 10.40
N MET A 453 -27.17 16.59 10.19
CA MET A 453 -26.16 16.09 11.12
C MET A 453 -26.33 16.71 12.50
N ASP A 454 -26.47 18.03 12.58
CA ASP A 454 -26.61 18.75 13.85
C ASP A 454 -27.93 18.40 14.56
N ARG A 455 -29.01 18.11 13.82
CA ARG A 455 -30.27 17.60 14.38
C ARG A 455 -30.13 16.26 15.12
N PHE A 456 -29.31 15.34 14.60
CA PHE A 456 -29.14 13.99 15.16
C PHE A 456 -27.85 13.79 15.96
N ARG A 457 -26.96 14.79 16.01
CA ARG A 457 -25.62 14.70 16.59
C ARG A 457 -25.62 14.18 18.03
N SER A 458 -26.53 14.67 18.87
CA SER A 458 -26.65 14.23 20.26
C SER A 458 -27.13 12.78 20.38
N GLN A 459 -27.99 12.32 19.48
CA GLN A 459 -28.48 10.93 19.46
C GLN A 459 -27.36 9.97 19.02
N LEU A 460 -26.56 10.36 18.02
CA LEU A 460 -25.37 9.62 17.60
C LEU A 460 -24.34 9.51 18.74
N ALA A 461 -24.06 10.63 19.43
CA ALA A 461 -23.16 10.63 20.57
C ALA A 461 -23.65 9.71 21.72
N ALA A 462 -24.95 9.73 22.02
CA ALA A 462 -25.55 8.87 23.03
C ALA A 462 -25.48 7.38 22.62
N LEU A 463 -25.78 7.05 21.36
CA LEU A 463 -25.70 5.70 20.83
C LEU A 463 -24.28 5.12 20.96
N LEU A 464 -23.26 5.88 20.59
CA LEU A 464 -21.86 5.47 20.71
C LEU A 464 -21.50 5.12 22.16
N LYS A 465 -21.85 6.01 23.10
CA LYS A 465 -21.59 5.82 24.53
C LYS A 465 -22.33 4.60 25.09
N GLN A 466 -23.60 4.43 24.73
CA GLN A 466 -24.42 3.29 25.14
C GLN A 466 -23.87 1.97 24.59
N THR A 467 -23.42 1.96 23.35
CA THR A 467 -22.86 0.77 22.69
C THR A 467 -21.63 0.27 23.42
N VAL A 468 -20.67 1.16 23.68
CA VAL A 468 -19.44 0.82 24.41
C VAL A 468 -19.76 0.29 25.81
N SER A 469 -20.74 0.90 26.49
CA SER A 469 -21.12 0.51 27.85
C SER A 469 -21.86 -0.83 27.91
N SER A 470 -22.72 -1.12 26.93
CA SER A 470 -23.56 -2.32 26.91
C SER A 470 -22.87 -3.53 26.29
N GLN A 471 -21.99 -3.31 25.30
CA GLN A 471 -21.37 -4.37 24.51
C GLN A 471 -19.85 -4.18 24.33
N PRO A 472 -19.07 -3.96 25.41
CA PRO A 472 -17.62 -3.73 25.30
C PRO A 472 -16.87 -4.90 24.64
N HIS A 473 -17.38 -6.12 24.82
CA HIS A 473 -16.80 -7.35 24.28
C HIS A 473 -16.76 -7.40 22.74
N LEU A 474 -17.60 -6.62 22.03
CA LEU A 474 -17.53 -6.52 20.56
C LEU A 474 -16.25 -5.82 20.11
N LEU A 475 -15.86 -4.77 20.82
CA LEU A 475 -14.68 -3.96 20.50
C LEU A 475 -13.39 -4.64 20.97
N GLU A 476 -13.43 -5.31 22.13
CA GLU A 476 -12.33 -6.14 22.62
C GLU A 476 -11.99 -7.27 21.62
N ARG A 477 -13.00 -7.92 21.02
CA ARG A 477 -12.81 -8.92 19.95
C ARG A 477 -12.16 -8.35 18.68
N LYS A 478 -12.38 -7.06 18.39
CA LYS A 478 -11.72 -6.34 17.29
C LYS A 478 -10.27 -5.94 17.63
N GLY A 479 -9.77 -6.25 18.83
CA GLY A 479 -8.38 -6.03 19.24
C GLY A 479 -8.14 -4.73 20.02
N TRP A 480 -9.21 -4.02 20.41
CA TRP A 480 -9.10 -2.85 21.28
C TRP A 480 -8.70 -3.24 22.70
N GLU A 481 -7.93 -2.39 23.40
CA GLU A 481 -7.53 -2.64 24.79
C GLU A 481 -8.72 -2.51 25.76
N SER A 482 -8.92 -3.51 26.61
CA SER A 482 -10.09 -3.64 27.48
C SER A 482 -10.31 -2.46 28.43
N ASN A 483 -9.26 -1.95 29.07
CA ASN A 483 -9.41 -0.81 29.99
C ASN A 483 -9.81 0.45 29.23
N PHE A 484 -9.23 0.70 28.07
CA PHE A 484 -9.58 1.82 27.20
C PHE A 484 -11.03 1.76 26.76
N VAL A 485 -11.49 0.60 26.27
CA VAL A 485 -12.90 0.39 25.88
C VAL A 485 -13.82 0.73 27.05
N ARG A 486 -13.56 0.14 28.22
CA ARG A 486 -14.48 0.23 29.37
C ARG A 486 -14.46 1.57 30.10
N LYS A 487 -13.36 2.33 30.04
CA LYS A 487 -13.19 3.56 30.84
C LYS A 487 -13.21 4.85 30.03
N SER A 488 -12.86 4.83 28.75
CA SER A 488 -12.55 6.07 28.01
C SER A 488 -13.19 6.15 26.64
N MET A 489 -13.29 5.03 25.93
CA MET A 489 -13.67 5.02 24.52
C MET A 489 -15.04 5.62 24.23
N GLY A 490 -16.06 5.30 25.04
CA GLY A 490 -17.42 5.80 24.84
C GLY A 490 -17.54 7.33 24.99
N GLU A 491 -16.92 7.89 26.04
CA GLU A 491 -16.89 9.35 26.25
C GLU A 491 -16.09 10.07 25.17
N MET A 492 -14.97 9.47 24.75
CA MET A 492 -14.13 9.99 23.69
C MET A 492 -14.88 10.06 22.35
N ALA A 493 -15.61 8.99 22.00
CA ALA A 493 -16.44 8.92 20.79
C ALA A 493 -17.56 9.97 20.82
N ALA A 494 -18.31 10.04 21.92
CA ALA A 494 -19.39 11.00 22.09
C ALA A 494 -18.88 12.45 21.99
N SER A 495 -17.78 12.76 22.66
CA SER A 495 -17.16 14.09 22.64
C SER A 495 -16.69 14.48 21.23
N ALA A 496 -16.08 13.54 20.49
CA ALA A 496 -15.65 13.78 19.11
C ALA A 496 -16.83 14.12 18.19
N VAL A 497 -17.93 13.37 18.29
CA VAL A 497 -19.15 13.63 17.50
C VAL A 497 -19.75 14.99 17.85
N LEU A 498 -19.85 15.32 19.14
CA LEU A 498 -20.41 16.61 19.59
C LEU A 498 -19.57 17.82 19.17
N LEU A 499 -18.25 17.66 19.07
CA LEU A 499 -17.35 18.75 18.67
C LEU A 499 -17.57 19.22 17.22
N GLY A 500 -18.02 18.32 16.33
CA GLY A 500 -18.37 18.62 14.94
C GLY A 500 -17.23 19.08 14.02
N LYS A 501 -15.99 19.05 14.52
CA LYS A 501 -14.77 19.27 13.73
C LYS A 501 -13.57 18.65 14.45
N GLY A 502 -12.56 18.24 13.68
CA GLY A 502 -11.30 17.77 14.23
C GLY A 502 -10.36 17.27 13.14
N ASN A 503 -9.17 16.82 13.55
CA ASN A 503 -8.11 16.38 12.64
C ASN A 503 -7.38 15.12 13.14
N SER A 504 -7.97 14.37 14.07
CA SER A 504 -7.40 13.14 14.62
C SER A 504 -8.00 11.91 13.95
N GLY A 505 -7.18 11.17 13.19
CA GLY A 505 -7.57 9.89 12.61
C GLY A 505 -7.93 8.84 13.66
N ASP A 506 -7.32 8.91 14.84
CA ASP A 506 -7.57 8.01 15.97
C ASP A 506 -9.02 8.12 16.46
N LEU A 507 -9.53 9.35 16.56
CA LEU A 507 -10.91 9.60 16.96
C LEU A 507 -11.90 9.14 15.89
N VAL A 508 -11.54 9.27 14.61
CA VAL A 508 -12.35 8.72 13.52
C VAL A 508 -12.47 7.21 13.67
N ARG A 509 -11.35 6.53 13.87
CA ARG A 509 -11.30 5.09 14.07
C ARG A 509 -12.13 4.61 15.25
N VAL A 510 -12.07 5.31 16.38
CA VAL A 510 -12.89 5.00 17.56
C VAL A 510 -14.37 5.04 17.20
N VAL A 511 -14.85 6.13 16.58
CA VAL A 511 -16.27 6.29 16.23
C VAL A 511 -16.72 5.25 15.21
N THR A 512 -15.93 5.03 14.15
CA THR A 512 -16.28 4.08 13.09
C THR A 512 -16.30 2.65 13.60
N ASP A 513 -15.36 2.25 14.45
CA ASP A 513 -15.31 0.87 14.97
C ASP A 513 -16.47 0.58 15.93
N ILE A 514 -16.94 1.57 16.70
CA ILE A 514 -18.14 1.42 17.56
C ILE A 514 -19.38 1.19 16.70
N ILE A 515 -19.59 2.00 15.66
CA ILE A 515 -20.75 1.84 14.77
C ILE A 515 -20.64 0.52 14.01
N HIS A 516 -19.48 0.20 13.47
CA HIS A 516 -19.27 -1.08 12.79
C HIS A 516 -19.43 -2.29 13.73
N ALA A 517 -19.22 -2.13 15.05
CA ALA A 517 -19.56 -3.17 16.00
C ALA A 517 -21.07 -3.35 16.20
N LEU A 518 -21.89 -2.30 16.04
CA LEU A 518 -23.36 -2.41 16.07
C LEU A 518 -23.94 -3.09 14.84
N VAL A 519 -23.30 -2.89 13.68
CA VAL A 519 -23.72 -3.44 12.39
C VAL A 519 -22.73 -4.49 11.89
N ASP A 520 -22.23 -5.35 12.79
CA ASP A 520 -21.15 -6.31 12.50
C ASP A 520 -21.52 -7.35 11.42
N ASP A 521 -22.81 -7.52 11.15
CA ASP A 521 -23.35 -8.38 10.11
C ASP A 521 -23.47 -7.69 8.73
N TRP A 522 -23.21 -6.39 8.64
CA TRP A 522 -23.27 -5.65 7.39
C TRP A 522 -22.01 -5.87 6.55
N SER A 523 -22.23 -6.14 5.27
CA SER A 523 -21.16 -6.13 4.26
C SER A 523 -20.64 -4.71 4.02
N MET A 524 -19.43 -4.62 3.45
CA MET A 524 -18.87 -3.34 3.01
C MET A 524 -19.76 -2.62 2.00
N ASP A 525 -20.50 -3.34 1.16
CA ASP A 525 -21.42 -2.73 0.18
C ASP A 525 -22.63 -2.08 0.87
N GLN A 526 -23.18 -2.73 1.92
CA GLN A 526 -24.23 -2.14 2.77
C GLN A 526 -23.71 -0.94 3.57
N LEU A 527 -22.44 -0.98 3.98
CA LEU A 527 -21.80 0.17 4.59
C LEU A 527 -21.52 1.27 3.58
N ASP A 528 -21.30 0.98 2.29
CA ASP A 528 -21.00 1.97 1.24
C ASP A 528 -22.25 2.67 0.71
N GLU A 529 -23.40 2.02 0.70
CA GLU A 529 -24.66 2.62 0.23
C GLU A 529 -25.78 2.52 1.27
N VAL A 530 -26.34 3.67 1.63
CA VAL A 530 -27.53 3.80 2.47
C VAL A 530 -28.64 4.55 1.71
N SER A 531 -29.82 4.67 2.30
CA SER A 531 -30.96 5.40 1.70
C SER A 531 -31.45 6.54 2.59
N PHE A 532 -30.60 7.09 3.45
CA PHE A 532 -31.00 8.05 4.49
C PHE A 532 -31.13 9.48 3.95
N TRP A 533 -30.21 9.90 3.08
CA TRP A 533 -30.11 11.28 2.61
C TRP A 533 -31.16 11.62 1.55
N ARG A 534 -31.54 10.64 0.73
CA ARG A 534 -32.61 10.76 -0.28
C ARG A 534 -34.02 10.83 0.32
N LEU A 535 -34.20 10.50 1.60
CA LEU A 535 -35.52 10.60 2.24
C LEU A 535 -35.94 12.05 2.45
N PRO A 536 -37.24 12.35 2.39
CA PRO A 536 -37.80 13.60 2.89
C PRO A 536 -37.40 13.85 4.35
N ASP A 537 -37.25 15.11 4.74
CA ASP A 537 -36.75 15.47 6.09
C ASP A 537 -37.64 15.00 7.25
N GLU A 538 -38.93 14.83 6.97
CA GLU A 538 -39.97 14.32 7.88
C GLU A 538 -39.90 12.80 8.08
N ASP A 539 -39.37 12.07 7.08
CA ASP A 539 -39.25 10.61 7.12
C ASP A 539 -37.90 10.14 7.70
N LYS A 540 -36.91 11.03 7.75
CA LYS A 540 -35.60 10.74 8.33
C LYS A 540 -35.72 10.43 9.82
N LYS A 541 -35.40 9.19 10.18
CA LYS A 541 -35.36 8.69 11.57
C LYS A 541 -33.94 8.35 11.99
N PHE A 542 -33.69 8.42 13.29
CA PHE A 542 -32.41 7.97 13.86
C PHE A 542 -32.48 6.47 14.16
N ASP A 543 -32.29 5.66 13.11
CA ASP A 543 -32.11 4.21 13.19
C ASP A 543 -30.66 3.81 12.86
N LEU A 544 -30.38 2.51 12.69
CA LEU A 544 -29.03 2.05 12.35
C LEU A 544 -28.55 2.57 10.98
N VAL A 545 -29.45 2.69 10.00
CA VAL A 545 -29.12 3.25 8.68
C VAL A 545 -28.74 4.73 8.83
N GLY A 546 -29.52 5.50 9.60
CA GLY A 546 -29.20 6.87 9.96
C GLY A 546 -27.88 6.98 10.72
N ALA A 547 -27.61 6.09 11.66
CA ALA A 547 -26.34 6.08 12.40
C ALA A 547 -25.15 5.87 11.47
N VAL A 548 -25.23 4.94 10.51
CA VAL A 548 -24.18 4.73 9.50
C VAL A 548 -24.04 5.96 8.60
N ALA A 549 -25.14 6.50 8.09
CA ALA A 549 -25.17 7.68 7.22
C ALA A 549 -24.52 8.92 7.86
N LEU A 550 -24.86 9.19 9.12
CA LEU A 550 -24.30 10.29 9.91
C LEU A 550 -22.82 10.03 10.26
N THR A 551 -22.43 8.77 10.48
CA THR A 551 -21.03 8.41 10.71
C THR A 551 -20.17 8.66 9.49
N LYS A 552 -20.66 8.39 8.27
CA LYS A 552 -19.97 8.76 7.04
C LYS A 552 -19.74 10.27 6.92
N VAL A 553 -20.73 11.07 7.27
CA VAL A 553 -20.57 12.53 7.33
C VAL A 553 -19.55 12.94 8.38
N PHE A 554 -19.56 12.31 9.56
CA PHE A 554 -18.53 12.52 10.57
C PHE A 554 -17.12 12.20 10.04
N ILE A 555 -16.94 11.11 9.27
CA ILE A 555 -15.66 10.81 8.60
C ILE A 555 -15.26 12.00 7.69
N VAL A 556 -16.18 12.53 6.89
CA VAL A 556 -15.93 13.68 5.98
C VAL A 556 -15.61 14.96 6.77
N GLU A 557 -16.30 15.22 7.89
CA GLU A 557 -16.03 16.36 8.79
C GLU A 557 -14.57 16.34 9.28
N TRP A 558 -14.07 15.15 9.63
CA TRP A 558 -12.73 14.91 10.16
C TRP A 558 -11.68 14.55 9.10
N SER A 559 -12.08 14.56 7.83
CA SER A 559 -11.19 14.30 6.69
C SER A 559 -10.29 15.50 6.41
N ASN A 560 -9.06 15.20 6.01
CA ASN A 560 -8.06 16.20 5.71
C ASN A 560 -7.95 16.40 4.21
N GLU A 561 -7.71 17.64 3.83
CA GLU A 561 -7.37 17.98 2.47
C GLU A 561 -5.99 17.40 2.12
N PHE A 562 -5.91 16.77 0.95
CA PHE A 562 -4.65 16.39 0.35
C PHE A 562 -4.36 17.30 -0.85
N ASP A 563 -3.21 17.96 -0.83
CA ASP A 563 -2.80 18.81 -1.95
C ASP A 563 -2.27 17.98 -3.10
N TYR A 564 -3.20 17.45 -3.89
CA TYR A 564 -2.85 16.61 -5.02
C TYR A 564 -2.07 17.37 -6.10
N GLN A 565 -2.08 18.71 -6.12
CA GLN A 565 -1.36 19.54 -7.10
C GLN A 565 0.15 19.33 -7.04
N MET A 566 0.67 18.77 -5.93
CA MET A 566 2.07 18.35 -5.81
C MET A 566 2.55 17.43 -6.94
N TYR A 567 1.63 16.77 -7.67
CA TYR A 567 1.99 15.98 -8.85
C TYR A 567 2.61 16.81 -9.99
N HIS A 568 2.35 18.12 -10.05
CA HIS A 568 3.00 19.05 -10.97
C HIS A 568 4.40 19.45 -10.50
N ASP A 569 4.63 19.44 -9.20
CA ASP A 569 5.90 19.84 -8.58
C ASP A 569 6.92 18.70 -8.56
N LEU A 570 6.51 17.47 -8.88
CA LEU A 570 7.34 16.28 -8.80
C LEU A 570 7.61 15.66 -10.17
N PRO A 571 8.80 15.08 -10.39
CA PRO A 571 9.09 14.35 -11.62
C PRO A 571 8.22 13.10 -11.74
N ILE A 572 8.07 12.60 -12.97
CA ILE A 572 7.26 11.41 -13.28
C ILE A 572 7.73 10.20 -12.46
N ASN A 573 9.05 10.02 -12.37
CA ASN A 573 9.71 8.94 -11.64
C ASN A 573 10.54 9.50 -10.49
N LEU A 574 10.44 8.84 -9.34
CA LEU A 574 11.18 9.15 -8.12
C LEU A 574 11.95 7.92 -7.65
N MET A 575 13.01 8.15 -6.89
CA MET A 575 13.74 7.09 -6.19
C MET A 575 13.16 6.94 -4.79
N PHE A 576 12.66 5.75 -4.45
CA PHE A 576 12.20 5.46 -3.10
C PHE A 576 13.31 4.74 -2.33
N ALA A 577 13.85 5.43 -1.33
CA ALA A 577 15.09 5.10 -0.62
C ALA A 577 14.84 4.52 0.76
#